data_AF-A0A4Z0QSS4-F1
#
_entry.id   AF-A0A4Z0QSS4-F1
#
_cell.length_a   1.000
_cell.length_b   1.000
_cell.length_c   1.000
_cell.angle_alpha   90.00
_cell.angle_beta   90.00
_cell.angle_gamma   90.00
#
_symmetry.space_group_name_H-M   'P 1'
#
loop_
_entity.id
_entity.type
_entity.pdbx_description
1 polymer ?
#
loop_
_entity_poly.entity_id
_entity_poly.type
_entity_poly.pdbx_seq_one_letter_code
_entity_poly.pdbx_strand_id
1 'polypeptide(L)'
;MSSTKAQTILKKISTRRDTLLQEYPNLASQVQDIKSKVATNLKASVEKAVASLKSKGCHVIFAKDATEAQEQVLKILAGNKSVAMSKNSVFTEIALRESLKSNRVEMLDTDLGERIAGTKVDVHPWIASINTPISNKEQVAQIKEEIKERVAHMEYGITGAEAIVEQNGTITLLESEGNVRFTSNLPYNHIVVAGIDKIVPSLEDALAVCRAISVYGMGRDLLNYISFINGPSRTADIEFRMVQGMHGPKEVYVILLDNGRLTAAENQQWDSLKCLHCGGCLVDCPNYLKEGLERGYYYTGKRAKVLATFLEGSKQANEDCGDCTLCNKNCPTGIQV
;
A
#
# COMPACT_ATOMS: atom_id res chain seq x y z
N MET A 1 3.21 -26.41 -23.79
CA MET A 1 3.94 -25.96 -22.58
C MET A 1 2.94 -25.96 -21.43
N SER A 2 3.24 -26.64 -20.32
CA SER A 2 2.35 -26.66 -19.15
C SER A 2 2.31 -25.26 -18.51
N SER A 3 1.12 -24.80 -18.12
CA SER A 3 0.97 -23.50 -17.45
C SER A 3 1.64 -23.53 -16.07
N THR A 4 2.40 -22.50 -15.73
CA THR A 4 3.00 -22.38 -14.40
C THR A 4 1.91 -22.22 -13.32
N LYS A 5 2.25 -22.52 -12.06
CA LYS A 5 1.34 -22.30 -10.91
C LYS A 5 0.86 -20.83 -10.88
N ALA A 6 1.77 -19.89 -11.15
CA ALA A 6 1.50 -18.47 -11.23
C ALA A 6 0.46 -18.12 -12.29
N GLN A 7 0.66 -18.60 -13.52
CA GLN A 7 -0.28 -18.41 -14.64
C GLN A 7 -1.66 -18.97 -14.31
N THR A 8 -1.72 -20.12 -13.64
CA THR A 8 -2.99 -20.74 -13.22
C THR A 8 -3.72 -19.88 -12.21
N ILE A 9 -3.02 -19.32 -11.21
CA ILE A 9 -3.62 -18.48 -10.17
C ILE A 9 -4.07 -17.15 -10.76
N LEU A 10 -3.25 -16.49 -11.58
CA LEU A 10 -3.59 -15.21 -12.20
C LEU A 10 -4.79 -15.35 -13.15
N LYS A 11 -4.89 -16.48 -13.88
CA LYS A 11 -6.10 -16.79 -14.66
C LYS A 11 -7.34 -16.95 -13.77
N LYS A 12 -7.22 -17.62 -12.62
CA LYS A 12 -8.33 -17.73 -11.64
C LYS A 12 -8.74 -16.37 -11.09
N ILE A 13 -7.77 -15.48 -10.81
CA ILE A 13 -8.03 -14.10 -10.38
C ILE A 13 -8.81 -13.36 -11.45
N SER A 14 -8.35 -13.43 -12.71
CA SER A 14 -9.01 -12.80 -13.86
C SER A 14 -10.47 -13.29 -14.01
N THR A 15 -10.71 -14.60 -14.00
CA THR A 15 -12.07 -15.16 -14.08
C THR A 15 -12.96 -14.72 -12.93
N ARG A 16 -12.46 -14.71 -11.69
CA ARG A 16 -13.25 -14.27 -10.52
C ARG A 16 -13.55 -12.78 -10.56
N ARG A 17 -12.59 -11.96 -10.99
CA ARG A 17 -12.78 -10.53 -11.21
C ARG A 17 -13.95 -10.31 -12.18
N ASP A 18 -13.97 -11.02 -13.31
CA ASP A 18 -15.03 -10.85 -14.30
C ASP A 18 -16.41 -11.20 -13.75
N THR A 19 -16.53 -12.23 -12.91
CA THR A 19 -17.77 -12.54 -12.18
C THR A 19 -18.15 -11.43 -11.20
N LEU A 20 -17.22 -10.97 -10.37
CA LEU A 20 -17.47 -9.91 -9.37
C LEU A 20 -17.85 -8.58 -10.02
N LEU A 21 -17.32 -8.27 -11.20
CA LEU A 21 -17.68 -7.06 -11.94
C LEU A 21 -19.12 -7.11 -12.49
N GLN A 22 -19.73 -8.29 -12.62
CA GLN A 22 -21.17 -8.40 -12.91
C GLN A 22 -22.01 -8.07 -11.67
N GLU A 23 -21.52 -8.40 -10.48
CA GLU A 23 -22.16 -8.05 -9.20
C GLU A 23 -21.97 -6.56 -8.85
N TYR A 24 -20.82 -5.98 -9.23
CA TYR A 24 -20.44 -4.60 -8.98
C TYR A 24 -20.20 -3.80 -10.28
N PRO A 25 -21.22 -3.64 -11.15
CA PRO A 25 -21.04 -3.07 -12.50
C PRO A 25 -20.56 -1.61 -12.49
N ASN A 26 -20.84 -0.88 -11.40
CA ASN A 26 -20.48 0.53 -11.26
C ASN A 26 -19.17 0.76 -10.47
N LEU A 27 -18.47 -0.30 -10.05
CA LEU A 27 -17.29 -0.15 -9.21
C LEU A 27 -16.19 0.66 -9.90
N ALA A 28 -15.96 0.41 -11.19
CA ALA A 28 -14.96 1.11 -12.00
C ALA A 28 -15.26 2.60 -12.12
N SER A 29 -16.48 2.96 -12.55
CA SER A 29 -16.89 4.37 -12.69
C SER A 29 -16.84 5.09 -11.33
N GLN A 30 -17.33 4.44 -10.26
CA GLN A 30 -17.28 4.99 -8.91
C GLN A 30 -15.86 5.34 -8.48
N VAL A 31 -14.90 4.42 -8.58
CA VAL A 31 -13.53 4.70 -8.14
C VAL A 31 -12.79 5.63 -9.10
N GLN A 32 -13.10 5.59 -10.40
CA GLN A 32 -12.59 6.57 -11.36
C GLN A 32 -13.02 7.99 -10.99
N ASP A 33 -14.29 8.20 -10.64
CA ASP A 33 -14.82 9.51 -10.25
C ASP A 33 -14.18 10.01 -8.95
N ILE A 34 -14.08 9.15 -7.94
CA ILE A 34 -13.39 9.44 -6.67
C ILE A 34 -11.96 9.91 -6.94
N LYS A 35 -11.19 9.12 -7.70
CA LYS A 35 -9.78 9.42 -7.95
C LYS A 35 -9.59 10.65 -8.85
N SER A 36 -10.47 10.87 -9.82
CA SER A 36 -10.41 12.04 -10.71
C SER A 36 -10.75 13.33 -9.98
N LYS A 37 -11.76 13.31 -9.10
CA LYS A 37 -12.12 14.45 -8.24
C LYS A 37 -10.98 14.85 -7.32
N VAL A 38 -10.30 13.88 -6.69
CA VAL A 38 -9.14 14.15 -5.85
C VAL A 38 -7.95 14.63 -6.67
N ALA A 39 -7.63 13.97 -7.80
CA ALA A 39 -6.48 14.36 -8.64
C ALA A 39 -6.59 15.80 -9.15
N THR A 40 -7.80 16.25 -9.51
CA THR A 40 -8.06 17.63 -9.96
C THR A 40 -8.04 18.67 -8.83
N ASN A 41 -8.24 18.25 -7.58
CA ASN A 41 -8.31 19.12 -6.41
C ASN A 41 -7.27 18.75 -5.33
N LEU A 42 -6.15 18.13 -5.74
CA LEU A 42 -5.26 17.41 -4.84
C LEU A 42 -4.76 18.30 -3.69
N LYS A 43 -4.36 19.53 -3.98
CA LYS A 43 -3.89 20.49 -2.97
C LYS A 43 -4.93 20.74 -1.89
N ALA A 44 -6.17 21.00 -2.27
CA ALA A 44 -7.26 21.23 -1.31
C ALA A 44 -7.59 19.97 -0.50
N SER A 45 -7.55 18.80 -1.14
CA SER A 45 -7.70 17.51 -0.45
C SER A 45 -6.59 17.26 0.57
N VAL A 46 -5.33 17.60 0.24
CA VAL A 46 -4.20 17.53 1.17
C VAL A 46 -4.41 18.45 2.37
N GLU A 47 -4.78 19.71 2.15
CA GLU A 47 -5.03 20.67 3.24
C GLU A 47 -6.10 20.17 4.22
N LYS A 48 -7.21 19.63 3.69
CA LYS A 48 -8.26 19.01 4.52
C LYS A 48 -7.77 17.78 5.26
N ALA A 49 -7.07 16.86 4.59
CA ALA A 49 -6.56 15.65 5.21
C ALA A 49 -5.57 15.97 6.35
N VAL A 50 -4.66 16.93 6.14
CA VAL A 50 -3.73 17.40 7.17
C VAL A 50 -4.48 17.96 8.38
N ALA A 51 -5.46 18.82 8.16
CA ALA A 51 -6.26 19.39 9.25
C ALA A 51 -7.01 18.31 10.03
N SER A 52 -7.67 17.38 9.32
CA SER A 52 -8.41 16.29 9.91
C SER A 52 -7.51 15.33 10.70
N LEU A 53 -6.39 14.89 10.13
CA LEU A 53 -5.42 14.03 10.82
C LEU A 53 -4.86 14.67 12.10
N LYS A 54 -4.49 15.96 12.03
CA LYS A 54 -4.03 16.71 13.22
C LYS A 54 -5.12 16.82 14.29
N SER A 55 -6.38 17.03 13.89
CA SER A 55 -7.51 17.07 14.83
C SER A 55 -7.70 15.74 15.58
N LYS A 56 -7.23 14.63 15.00
CA LYS A 56 -7.23 13.29 15.61
C LYS A 56 -5.96 13.01 16.41
N GLY A 57 -5.10 14.00 16.61
CA GLY A 57 -3.86 13.87 17.39
C GLY A 57 -2.77 13.07 16.67
N CYS A 58 -2.82 12.95 15.34
CA CYS A 58 -1.70 12.43 14.57
C CYS A 58 -0.61 13.51 14.41
N HIS A 59 0.64 13.09 14.44
CA HIS A 59 1.78 13.91 14.01
C HIS A 59 1.87 13.87 12.50
N VAL A 60 1.39 14.92 11.83
CA VAL A 60 1.37 14.98 10.37
C VAL A 60 2.59 15.72 9.84
N ILE A 61 3.37 15.03 9.01
CA ILE A 61 4.59 15.51 8.38
C ILE A 61 4.38 15.47 6.87
N PHE A 62 4.76 16.53 6.19
CA PHE A 62 4.76 16.57 4.73
C PHE A 62 6.20 16.35 4.25
N ALA A 63 6.40 15.40 3.34
CA ALA A 63 7.69 15.13 2.73
C ALA A 63 7.62 15.45 1.23
N LYS A 64 8.51 16.33 0.78
CA LYS A 64 8.58 16.79 -0.60
C LYS A 64 8.99 15.67 -1.56
N ASP A 65 9.92 14.83 -1.14
CA ASP A 65 10.53 13.79 -1.96
C ASP A 65 10.92 12.55 -1.14
N ALA A 66 11.48 11.54 -1.81
CA ALA A 66 11.90 10.30 -1.18
C ALA A 66 12.96 10.52 -0.10
N THR A 67 13.91 11.42 -0.34
CA THR A 67 15.00 11.71 0.61
C THR A 67 14.44 12.30 1.90
N GLU A 68 13.60 13.33 1.79
CA GLU A 68 12.97 13.94 2.96
C GLU A 68 12.11 12.92 3.71
N ALA A 69 11.36 12.06 3.02
CA ALA A 69 10.56 11.03 3.69
C ALA A 69 11.42 10.05 4.49
N GLN A 70 12.55 9.60 3.94
CA GLN A 70 13.50 8.75 4.66
C GLN A 70 14.07 9.46 5.89
N GLU A 71 14.50 10.72 5.75
CA GLU A 71 15.02 11.53 6.85
C GLU A 71 13.99 11.69 7.97
N GLN A 72 12.73 11.94 7.63
CA GLN A 72 11.66 12.07 8.63
C GLN A 72 11.40 10.75 9.35
N VAL A 73 11.40 9.61 8.65
CA VAL A 73 11.32 8.29 9.32
C VAL A 73 12.48 8.14 10.30
N LEU A 74 13.72 8.34 9.86
CA LEU A 74 14.90 8.20 10.73
C LEU A 74 14.89 9.16 11.91
N LYS A 75 14.38 10.38 11.72
CA LYS A 75 14.20 11.36 12.79
C LYS A 75 13.17 10.93 13.82
N ILE A 76 12.04 10.37 13.39
CA ILE A 76 11.00 9.83 14.29
C ILE A 76 11.59 8.68 15.12
N LEU A 77 12.41 7.82 14.52
CA LEU A 77 13.06 6.72 15.24
C LEU A 77 13.98 7.22 16.37
N ALA A 78 14.45 8.47 16.34
CA ALA A 78 15.09 9.16 17.48
C ALA A 78 16.22 8.37 18.20
N GLY A 79 16.93 7.50 17.49
CA GLY A 79 18.02 6.65 18.03
C GLY A 79 17.60 5.24 18.45
N ASN A 80 16.30 4.98 18.56
CA ASN A 80 15.71 3.65 18.68
C ASN A 80 15.77 2.92 17.33
N LYS A 81 16.04 1.61 17.36
CA LYS A 81 16.46 0.89 16.15
C LYS A 81 15.59 -0.29 15.77
N SER A 82 14.51 -0.62 16.46
CA SER A 82 13.70 -1.78 16.11
C SER A 82 12.36 -1.39 15.47
N VAL A 83 12.14 -1.84 14.24
CA VAL A 83 10.92 -1.56 13.48
C VAL A 83 10.29 -2.84 12.94
N ALA A 84 9.00 -3.02 13.15
CA ALA A 84 8.18 -3.92 12.35
C ALA A 84 7.72 -3.18 11.10
N MET A 85 7.90 -3.76 9.92
CA MET A 85 7.56 -3.12 8.66
C MET A 85 6.68 -4.04 7.82
N SER A 86 5.49 -3.54 7.49
CA SER A 86 4.62 -4.20 6.51
C SER A 86 5.14 -3.99 5.09
N LYS A 87 4.54 -4.69 4.13
CA LYS A 87 4.81 -4.46 2.72
C LYS A 87 3.85 -3.42 2.14
N ASN A 88 4.41 -2.38 1.53
CA ASN A 88 3.65 -1.42 0.76
C ASN A 88 4.50 -0.88 -0.40
N SER A 89 3.83 -0.53 -1.48
CA SER A 89 4.46 0.07 -2.65
C SER A 89 5.28 1.32 -2.34
N VAL A 90 4.78 2.21 -1.48
CA VAL A 90 5.45 3.49 -1.20
C VAL A 90 6.85 3.29 -0.59
N PHE A 91 7.08 2.16 0.07
CA PHE A 91 8.38 1.85 0.66
C PHE A 91 9.43 1.54 -0.39
N THR A 92 9.07 0.84 -1.45
CA THR A 92 9.96 0.66 -2.61
C THR A 92 10.11 1.96 -3.38
N GLU A 93 9.04 2.77 -3.49
CA GLU A 93 9.08 4.08 -4.16
C GLU A 93 10.17 4.98 -3.59
N ILE A 94 10.30 5.00 -2.26
CA ILE A 94 11.30 5.80 -1.57
C ILE A 94 12.53 5.00 -1.13
N ALA A 95 12.73 3.75 -1.57
CA ALA A 95 13.82 2.88 -1.12
C ALA A 95 14.00 2.82 0.42
N LEU A 96 12.88 2.80 1.16
CA LEU A 96 12.89 2.93 2.63
C LEU A 96 13.65 1.77 3.29
N ARG A 97 13.49 0.55 2.78
CA ARG A 97 14.16 -0.65 3.32
C ARG A 97 15.68 -0.50 3.24
N GLU A 98 16.21 -0.01 2.12
CA GLU A 98 17.63 0.24 1.89
C GLU A 98 18.15 1.35 2.80
N SER A 99 17.38 2.43 2.95
CA SER A 99 17.71 3.55 3.84
C SER A 99 17.80 3.09 5.30
N LEU A 100 16.82 2.33 5.79
CA LEU A 100 16.81 1.77 7.15
C LEU A 100 17.97 0.79 7.38
N LYS A 101 18.27 -0.10 6.42
CA LYS A 101 19.44 -1.01 6.48
C LYS A 101 20.75 -0.25 6.58
N SER A 102 20.91 0.78 5.74
CA SER A 102 22.14 1.59 5.69
C SER A 102 22.38 2.34 7.00
N ASN A 103 21.30 2.70 7.70
CA ASN A 103 21.32 3.33 9.02
C ASN A 103 21.33 2.32 10.20
N ARG A 104 21.51 1.02 9.91
CA ARG A 104 21.60 -0.07 10.90
C ARG A 104 20.38 -0.17 11.81
N VAL A 105 19.19 0.08 11.26
CA VAL A 105 17.91 -0.18 11.93
C VAL A 105 17.64 -1.69 11.87
N GLU A 106 17.38 -2.30 13.02
CA GLU A 106 16.81 -3.65 13.12
C GLU A 106 15.40 -3.64 12.52
N MET A 107 15.21 -4.43 11.48
CA MET A 107 13.92 -4.53 10.81
C MET A 107 13.37 -5.94 10.92
N LEU A 108 12.10 -6.02 11.30
CA LEU A 108 11.27 -7.19 11.13
C LEU A 108 10.32 -6.96 9.95
N ASP A 109 10.58 -7.66 8.85
CA ASP A 109 9.61 -7.72 7.75
C ASP A 109 8.43 -8.60 8.18
N THR A 110 7.23 -8.05 8.06
CA THR A 110 6.00 -8.75 8.46
C THR A 110 5.27 -9.40 7.28
N ASP A 111 5.74 -9.24 6.03
CA ASP A 111 5.16 -9.87 4.85
C ASP A 111 5.42 -11.39 4.84
N LEU A 112 4.37 -12.16 5.10
CA LEU A 112 4.45 -13.61 5.13
C LEU A 112 4.84 -14.18 3.77
N GLY A 113 4.35 -13.55 2.69
CA GLY A 113 4.65 -13.92 1.31
C GLY A 113 6.15 -13.93 1.05
N GLU A 114 6.82 -12.80 1.26
CA GLU A 114 8.27 -12.64 1.06
C GLU A 114 9.09 -13.54 1.99
N ARG A 115 8.68 -13.68 3.26
CA ARG A 115 9.37 -14.56 4.22
C ARG A 115 9.33 -16.03 3.82
N ILE A 116 8.21 -16.52 3.28
CA ILE A 116 8.12 -17.90 2.78
C ILE A 116 8.79 -18.02 1.40
N ALA A 117 8.65 -17.00 0.54
CA ALA A 117 9.15 -17.04 -0.83
C ALA A 117 10.67 -16.98 -0.92
N GLY A 118 11.33 -16.30 0.03
CA GLY A 118 12.75 -15.98 -0.07
C GLY A 118 13.07 -15.15 -1.33
N THR A 119 12.10 -14.34 -1.80
CA THR A 119 12.24 -13.57 -3.05
C THR A 119 13.37 -12.55 -2.93
N LYS A 120 14.28 -12.57 -3.91
CA LYS A 120 15.39 -11.60 -4.02
C LYS A 120 14.97 -10.26 -4.66
N VAL A 121 13.76 -10.19 -5.21
CA VAL A 121 13.23 -9.02 -5.91
C VAL A 121 11.90 -8.57 -5.31
N ASP A 122 11.68 -7.25 -5.28
CA ASP A 122 10.41 -6.67 -4.86
C ASP A 122 9.31 -7.06 -5.85
N VAL A 123 8.41 -7.94 -5.40
CA VAL A 123 7.21 -8.39 -6.12
C VAL A 123 5.99 -7.58 -5.66
N HIS A 124 4.95 -7.46 -6.49
CA HIS A 124 3.76 -6.69 -6.11
C HIS A 124 3.19 -7.24 -4.79
N PRO A 125 2.79 -6.40 -3.81
CA PRO A 125 2.30 -6.85 -2.50
C PRO A 125 1.36 -8.07 -2.56
N TRP A 126 0.36 -8.02 -3.44
CA TRP A 126 -0.61 -9.10 -3.61
C TRP A 126 -0.17 -10.32 -4.42
N ILE A 127 0.90 -10.22 -5.21
CA ILE A 127 1.34 -11.29 -6.13
C ILE A 127 2.46 -12.14 -5.52
N ALA A 128 3.16 -11.62 -4.50
CA ALA A 128 4.27 -12.32 -3.82
C ALA A 128 3.92 -13.74 -3.38
N SER A 129 2.74 -13.93 -2.79
CA SER A 129 2.26 -15.22 -2.28
C SER A 129 1.82 -16.21 -3.36
N ILE A 130 1.65 -15.76 -4.61
CA ILE A 130 1.15 -16.57 -5.72
C ILE A 130 2.22 -17.56 -6.22
N ASN A 131 3.50 -17.18 -6.16
CA ASN A 131 4.60 -18.00 -6.67
C ASN A 131 5.15 -19.00 -5.69
N THR A 132 4.95 -18.79 -4.39
CA THR A 132 5.61 -19.61 -3.39
C THR A 132 4.87 -20.94 -3.26
N PRO A 133 5.53 -22.09 -3.47
CA PRO A 133 4.98 -23.35 -3.02
C PRO A 133 4.97 -23.35 -1.50
N ILE A 134 3.85 -22.96 -0.90
CA ILE A 134 3.56 -23.26 0.50
C ILE A 134 3.36 -24.77 0.60
N SER A 135 4.44 -25.51 0.84
CA SER A 135 4.44 -26.96 0.97
C SER A 135 3.93 -27.42 2.34
N ASN A 136 4.05 -26.57 3.37
CA ASN A 136 3.68 -26.93 4.74
C ASN A 136 2.83 -25.83 5.43
N LYS A 137 1.56 -26.13 5.72
CA LYS A 137 0.66 -25.23 6.46
C LYS A 137 1.12 -24.94 7.90
N GLU A 138 1.78 -25.91 8.54
CA GLU A 138 2.32 -25.74 9.89
C GLU A 138 3.46 -24.72 9.91
N GLN A 139 4.34 -24.75 8.90
CA GLN A 139 5.41 -23.76 8.75
C GLN A 139 4.84 -22.34 8.61
N VAL A 140 3.75 -22.18 7.85
CA VAL A 140 3.07 -20.87 7.73
C VAL A 140 2.50 -20.41 9.07
N ALA A 141 1.86 -21.31 9.83
CA ALA A 141 1.34 -20.99 11.14
C ALA A 141 2.46 -20.58 12.12
N GLN A 142 3.59 -21.30 12.11
CA GLN A 142 4.76 -20.99 12.91
C GLN A 142 5.34 -19.61 12.58
N ILE A 143 5.52 -19.28 11.30
CA ILE A 143 6.02 -17.96 10.88
C ILE A 143 5.05 -16.85 11.29
N LYS A 144 3.73 -17.08 11.20
CA LYS A 144 2.72 -16.11 11.65
C LYS A 144 2.81 -15.82 13.15
N GLU A 145 2.92 -16.85 13.99
CA GLU A 145 3.09 -16.64 15.43
C GLU A 145 4.45 -15.99 15.74
N GLU A 146 5.53 -16.37 15.06
CA GLU A 146 6.83 -15.71 15.22
C GLU A 146 6.76 -14.21 14.86
N ILE A 147 6.10 -13.85 13.75
CA ILE A 147 5.87 -12.44 13.39
C ILE A 147 5.13 -11.73 14.52
N LYS A 148 4.02 -12.29 14.98
CA LYS A 148 3.19 -11.68 16.02
C LYS A 148 3.95 -11.47 17.33
N GLU A 149 4.71 -12.47 17.78
CA GLU A 149 5.55 -12.40 18.98
C GLU A 149 6.64 -11.33 18.83
N ARG A 150 7.38 -11.34 17.71
CA ARG A 150 8.47 -10.39 17.50
C ARG A 150 7.98 -8.97 17.29
N VAL A 151 6.86 -8.75 16.58
CA VAL A 151 6.26 -7.42 16.38
C VAL A 151 5.91 -6.78 17.72
N ALA A 152 5.46 -7.56 18.72
CA ALA A 152 5.14 -7.05 20.05
C ALA A 152 6.37 -6.49 20.80
N HIS A 153 7.58 -6.85 20.38
CA HIS A 153 8.83 -6.36 20.94
C HIS A 153 9.49 -5.23 20.11
N MET A 154 8.87 -4.84 18.99
CA MET A 154 9.35 -3.74 18.16
C MET A 154 8.86 -2.40 18.71
N GLU A 155 9.71 -1.38 18.66
CA GLU A 155 9.36 -0.06 19.19
C GLU A 155 8.45 0.73 18.24
N TYR A 156 8.60 0.50 16.93
CA TYR A 156 7.81 1.14 15.89
C TYR A 156 7.20 0.13 14.93
N GLY A 157 5.97 0.41 14.51
CA GLY A 157 5.34 -0.22 13.38
C GLY A 157 5.29 0.72 12.20
N ILE A 158 5.73 0.28 11.01
CA ILE A 158 5.69 1.08 9.78
C ILE A 158 4.71 0.45 8.79
N THR A 159 3.68 1.22 8.41
CA THR A 159 2.70 0.82 7.39
C THR A 159 2.55 1.84 6.28
N GLY A 160 2.04 1.36 5.14
CA GLY A 160 1.49 2.25 4.14
C GLY A 160 0.06 2.68 4.50
N ALA A 161 -0.67 3.17 3.50
CA ALA A 161 -2.12 3.31 3.55
C ALA A 161 -2.72 3.07 2.16
N GLU A 162 -3.85 2.38 2.10
CA GLU A 162 -4.63 2.25 0.86
C GLU A 162 -5.48 3.48 0.60
N ALA A 163 -5.95 4.13 1.67
CA ALA A 163 -6.68 5.39 1.59
C ALA A 163 -6.51 6.24 2.87
N ILE A 164 -6.55 7.57 2.71
CA ILE A 164 -6.65 8.54 3.81
C ILE A 164 -7.89 9.39 3.60
N VAL A 165 -8.83 9.35 4.55
CA VAL A 165 -10.12 10.05 4.44
C VAL A 165 -9.96 11.51 4.85
N GLU A 166 -10.15 12.44 3.91
CA GLU A 166 -9.99 13.88 4.15
C GLU A 166 -11.03 14.44 5.12
N GLN A 167 -12.25 13.87 5.15
CA GLN A 167 -13.35 14.34 5.99
C GLN A 167 -13.07 14.20 7.49
N ASN A 168 -12.35 13.15 7.92
CA ASN A 168 -12.21 12.83 9.34
C ASN A 168 -10.83 12.29 9.75
N GLY A 169 -9.84 12.26 8.84
CA GLY A 169 -8.48 11.85 9.13
C GLY A 169 -8.34 10.35 9.38
N THR A 170 -9.22 9.53 8.82
CA THR A 170 -9.15 8.07 8.98
C THR A 170 -8.15 7.49 7.99
N ILE A 171 -7.19 6.72 8.50
CA ILE A 171 -6.23 5.94 7.72
C ILE A 171 -6.82 4.56 7.51
N THR A 172 -6.83 4.10 6.25
CA THR A 172 -7.39 2.80 5.89
C THR A 172 -6.28 1.86 5.49
N LEU A 173 -6.23 0.71 6.16
CA LEU A 173 -5.34 -0.41 5.86
C LEU A 173 -6.18 -1.59 5.35
N LEU A 174 -5.71 -2.26 4.30
CA LEU A 174 -6.33 -3.45 3.72
C LEU A 174 -5.32 -4.60 3.70
N GLU A 175 -5.71 -5.79 4.17
CA GLU A 175 -4.81 -6.95 4.17
C GLU A 175 -5.54 -8.30 4.22
N SER A 176 -4.79 -9.40 4.08
CA SER A 176 -5.34 -10.77 4.14
C SER A 176 -4.82 -11.64 5.28
N GLU A 177 -3.69 -11.29 5.91
CA GLU A 177 -2.92 -12.25 6.71
C GLU A 177 -2.89 -11.95 8.21
N GLY A 178 -3.23 -10.72 8.60
CA GLY A 178 -3.26 -10.17 9.96
C GLY A 178 -1.98 -9.42 10.36
N ASN A 179 -0.94 -9.51 9.53
CA ASN A 179 0.39 -8.99 9.81
C ASN A 179 0.42 -7.45 9.78
N VAL A 180 -0.34 -6.82 8.90
CA VAL A 180 -0.40 -5.35 8.82
C VAL A 180 -1.08 -4.79 10.07
N ARG A 181 -2.14 -5.44 10.54
CA ARG A 181 -2.83 -5.09 11.78
C ARG A 181 -1.90 -5.21 12.98
N PHE A 182 -1.15 -6.30 13.09
CA PHE A 182 -0.14 -6.44 14.16
C PHE A 182 0.89 -5.31 14.09
N THR A 183 1.38 -5.00 12.88
CA THR A 183 2.36 -3.93 12.65
C THR A 183 1.81 -2.57 13.08
N SER A 184 0.54 -2.25 12.76
CA SER A 184 -0.07 -0.96 13.12
C SER A 184 -0.47 -0.83 14.59
N ASN A 185 -0.73 -1.95 15.28
CA ASN A 185 -1.43 -1.93 16.57
C ASN A 185 -0.61 -2.43 17.77
N LEU A 186 0.38 -3.31 17.58
CA LEU A 186 1.16 -3.83 18.72
C LEU A 186 2.28 -2.87 19.17
N PRO A 187 3.07 -2.25 18.26
CA PRO A 187 4.07 -1.28 18.67
C PRO A 187 3.43 -0.02 19.28
N TYR A 188 4.11 0.59 20.25
CA TYR A 188 3.65 1.83 20.89
C TYR A 188 3.64 3.04 19.95
N ASN A 189 4.41 2.98 18.86
CA ASN A 189 4.52 4.03 17.87
C ASN A 189 4.15 3.48 16.49
N HIS A 190 3.24 4.14 15.79
CA HIS A 190 2.84 3.77 14.44
C HIS A 190 3.23 4.87 13.46
N ILE A 191 4.05 4.54 12.47
CA ILE A 191 4.45 5.42 11.38
C ILE A 191 3.70 4.97 10.12
N VAL A 192 2.93 5.88 9.54
CA VAL A 192 2.26 5.71 8.25
C VAL A 192 2.99 6.53 7.21
N VAL A 193 3.43 5.90 6.13
CA VAL A 193 3.94 6.61 4.95
C VAL A 193 2.91 6.44 3.83
N ALA A 194 2.45 7.53 3.24
CA ALA A 194 1.48 7.45 2.16
C ALA A 194 1.69 8.59 1.16
N GLY A 195 1.58 8.27 -0.13
CA GLY A 195 1.49 9.30 -1.15
C GLY A 195 0.23 10.15 -0.95
N ILE A 196 0.33 11.44 -1.22
CA ILE A 196 -0.85 12.34 -1.17
C ILE A 196 -1.94 11.94 -2.16
N ASP A 197 -1.59 11.16 -3.19
CA ASP A 197 -2.52 10.55 -4.13
C ASP A 197 -3.44 9.51 -3.44
N LYS A 198 -3.16 9.05 -2.22
CA LYS A 198 -4.02 8.11 -1.47
C LYS A 198 -5.20 8.77 -0.76
N ILE A 199 -5.30 10.09 -0.80
CA ILE A 199 -6.42 10.79 -0.17
C ILE A 199 -7.73 10.47 -0.90
N VAL A 200 -8.81 10.34 -0.13
CA VAL A 200 -10.18 10.16 -0.60
C VAL A 200 -11.15 11.04 0.21
N PRO A 201 -12.30 11.44 -0.34
CA PRO A 201 -13.21 12.34 0.35
C PRO A 201 -13.84 11.73 1.62
N SER A 202 -14.43 10.54 1.53
CA SER A 202 -15.19 9.91 2.62
C SER A 202 -14.75 8.48 2.95
N LEU A 203 -15.34 7.91 4.01
CA LEU A 203 -15.10 6.52 4.42
C LEU A 203 -15.69 5.53 3.40
N GLU A 204 -16.83 5.87 2.80
CA GLU A 204 -17.47 5.12 1.73
C GLU A 204 -16.58 5.07 0.48
N ASP A 205 -15.92 6.19 0.17
CA ASP A 205 -14.96 6.26 -0.93
C ASP A 205 -13.72 5.38 -0.65
N ALA A 206 -13.23 5.37 0.60
CA ALA A 206 -12.16 4.47 1.02
C ALA A 206 -12.56 2.99 0.87
N LEU A 207 -13.78 2.62 1.26
CA LEU A 207 -14.33 1.28 1.10
C LEU A 207 -14.45 0.87 -0.37
N ALA A 208 -14.90 1.78 -1.24
CA ALA A 208 -14.96 1.56 -2.68
C ALA A 208 -13.56 1.32 -3.27
N VAL A 209 -12.58 2.12 -2.86
CA VAL A 209 -11.16 1.92 -3.24
C VAL A 209 -10.64 0.57 -2.76
N CYS A 210 -10.88 0.18 -1.51
CA CYS A 210 -10.48 -1.12 -0.97
C CYS A 210 -11.13 -2.30 -1.73
N ARG A 211 -12.41 -2.18 -2.09
CA ARG A 211 -13.12 -3.17 -2.91
C ARG A 211 -12.53 -3.26 -4.30
N ALA A 212 -12.28 -2.12 -4.97
CA ALA A 212 -11.62 -2.12 -6.27
C ALA A 212 -10.22 -2.74 -6.21
N ILE A 213 -9.44 -2.49 -5.16
CA ILE A 213 -8.14 -3.14 -4.97
C ILE A 213 -8.31 -4.67 -4.87
N SER A 214 -9.28 -5.13 -4.07
CA SER A 214 -9.56 -6.56 -3.85
C SER A 214 -10.04 -7.28 -5.13
N VAL A 215 -11.00 -6.67 -5.83
CA VAL A 215 -11.63 -7.23 -7.04
C VAL A 215 -10.63 -7.28 -8.18
N TYR A 216 -9.94 -6.17 -8.47
CA TYR A 216 -9.04 -6.08 -9.62
C TYR A 216 -7.70 -6.77 -9.36
N GLY A 217 -7.18 -6.69 -8.14
CA GLY A 217 -5.87 -7.24 -7.79
C GLY A 217 -5.89 -8.73 -7.45
N MET A 218 -6.94 -9.20 -6.75
CA MET A 218 -7.01 -10.54 -6.19
C MET A 218 -8.24 -11.35 -6.61
N GLY A 219 -9.19 -10.76 -7.34
CA GLY A 219 -10.41 -11.45 -7.75
C GLY A 219 -11.22 -11.91 -6.53
N ARG A 220 -11.26 -11.06 -5.50
CA ARG A 220 -12.04 -11.27 -4.27
C ARG A 220 -12.90 -10.04 -4.04
N ASP A 221 -14.07 -10.23 -3.43
CA ASP A 221 -14.94 -9.12 -3.09
C ASP A 221 -14.24 -8.14 -2.13
N LEU A 222 -13.79 -8.63 -0.98
CA LEU A 222 -12.93 -7.91 -0.04
C LEU A 222 -11.82 -8.84 0.46
N LEU A 223 -10.72 -8.24 0.92
CA LEU A 223 -9.71 -8.98 1.67
C LEU A 223 -10.19 -9.24 3.12
N ASN A 224 -9.45 -10.09 3.83
CA ASN A 224 -9.91 -10.62 5.12
C ASN A 224 -9.97 -9.55 6.23
N TYR A 225 -9.15 -8.51 6.15
CA TYR A 225 -9.12 -7.45 7.15
C TYR A 225 -9.07 -6.07 6.50
N ILE A 226 -9.91 -5.17 7.03
CA ILE A 226 -9.82 -3.73 6.83
C ILE A 226 -9.69 -3.10 8.21
N SER A 227 -8.68 -2.25 8.39
CA SER A 227 -8.48 -1.49 9.62
C SER A 227 -8.67 0.00 9.35
N PHE A 228 -9.54 0.63 10.12
CA PHE A 228 -9.73 2.08 10.13
C PHE A 228 -9.08 2.66 11.36
N ILE A 229 -8.02 3.45 11.16
CA ILE A 229 -7.23 4.05 12.24
C ILE A 229 -7.55 5.54 12.28
N ASN A 230 -8.15 5.99 13.38
CA ASN A 230 -8.57 7.37 13.59
C ASN A 230 -7.69 8.05 14.65
N GLY A 231 -6.37 8.01 14.42
CA GLY A 231 -5.35 8.52 15.33
C GLY A 231 -4.91 7.54 16.42
N PRO A 232 -4.17 8.04 17.44
CA PRO A 232 -3.69 7.23 18.55
C PRO A 232 -4.79 6.47 19.29
N SER A 233 -4.43 5.33 19.87
CA SER A 233 -5.35 4.56 20.71
C SER A 233 -5.76 5.37 21.93
N ARG A 234 -7.07 5.42 22.21
CA ARG A 234 -7.63 6.12 23.38
C ARG A 234 -8.75 5.28 23.97
N THR A 235 -8.79 5.23 25.30
CA THR A 235 -9.91 4.68 26.05
C THR A 235 -10.27 5.62 27.20
N ALA A 236 -11.42 5.44 27.81
CA ALA A 236 -11.81 6.17 29.00
C ALA A 236 -11.83 5.19 30.18
N ASP A 237 -11.28 5.60 31.32
CA ASP A 237 -11.44 4.85 32.56
C ASP A 237 -12.86 4.99 33.14
N ILE A 238 -13.12 4.34 34.28
CA ILE A 238 -14.42 4.42 34.97
C ILE A 238 -14.76 5.83 35.46
N GLU A 239 -13.78 6.74 35.52
CA GLU A 239 -13.93 8.15 35.90
C GLU A 239 -14.04 9.07 34.67
N PHE A 240 -14.18 8.50 33.46
CA PHE A 240 -14.20 9.20 32.17
C PHE A 240 -12.93 9.99 31.85
N ARG A 241 -11.79 9.64 32.45
CA ARG A 241 -10.49 10.21 32.08
C ARG A 241 -9.94 9.49 30.86
N MET A 242 -9.58 10.27 29.85
CA MET A 242 -9.00 9.75 28.62
C MET A 242 -7.57 9.25 28.88
N VAL A 243 -7.34 7.97 28.59
CA VAL A 243 -6.02 7.32 28.63
C VAL A 243 -5.61 7.00 27.20
N GLN A 244 -4.38 7.36 26.82
CA GLN A 244 -3.82 7.10 25.50
C GLN A 244 -2.91 5.87 25.50
N GLY A 245 -2.89 5.12 24.40
CA GLY A 245 -1.95 4.01 24.19
C GLY A 245 -2.30 2.71 24.92
N MET A 246 -3.57 2.50 25.30
CA MET A 246 -3.96 1.31 26.07
C MET A 246 -4.30 0.08 25.21
N HIS A 247 -4.85 0.27 24.00
CA HIS A 247 -5.26 -0.82 23.12
C HIS A 247 -4.49 -0.85 21.78
N GLY A 248 -3.54 0.06 21.62
CA GLY A 248 -2.81 0.28 20.37
C GLY A 248 -1.77 1.40 20.52
N PRO A 249 -1.30 1.98 19.42
CA PRO A 249 -0.20 2.94 19.45
C PRO A 249 -0.57 4.17 20.27
N LYS A 250 0.38 4.62 21.09
CA LYS A 250 0.31 5.87 21.83
C LYS A 250 0.55 7.07 20.93
N GLU A 251 1.44 6.93 19.95
CA GLU A 251 1.77 7.97 18.98
C GLU A 251 1.54 7.46 17.56
N VAL A 252 0.91 8.29 16.73
CA VAL A 252 0.68 7.99 15.31
C VAL A 252 1.29 9.11 14.48
N TYR A 253 2.28 8.77 13.67
CA TYR A 253 2.96 9.66 12.74
C TYR A 253 2.48 9.39 11.33
N VAL A 254 2.15 10.43 10.57
CA VAL A 254 1.70 10.31 9.19
C VAL A 254 2.58 11.17 8.31
N ILE A 255 3.39 10.51 7.49
CA ILE A 255 4.24 11.13 6.48
C ILE A 255 3.48 11.11 5.16
N LEU A 256 3.00 12.29 4.77
CA LEU A 256 2.36 12.54 3.48
C LEU A 256 3.44 12.87 2.45
N LEU A 257 3.63 11.96 1.50
CA LEU A 257 4.65 12.03 0.47
C LEU A 257 4.10 12.71 -0.79
N ASP A 258 4.72 13.82 -1.20
CA ASP A 258 4.47 14.46 -2.48
C ASP A 258 5.19 13.74 -3.61
N ASN A 259 6.52 13.79 -3.61
CA ASN A 259 7.40 13.16 -4.60
C ASN A 259 7.01 13.51 -6.05
N GLY A 260 6.58 14.75 -6.29
CA GLY A 260 6.16 15.25 -7.61
C GLY A 260 4.66 15.08 -7.94
N ARG A 261 3.83 14.61 -7.00
CA ARG A 261 2.37 14.47 -7.18
C ARG A 261 1.67 15.83 -7.33
N LEU A 262 2.07 16.84 -6.58
CA LEU A 262 1.54 18.20 -6.72
C LEU A 262 1.90 18.77 -8.09
N THR A 263 3.15 18.63 -8.52
CA THR A 263 3.59 19.05 -9.86
C THR A 263 2.80 18.32 -10.96
N ALA A 264 2.56 17.01 -10.82
CA ALA A 264 1.74 16.25 -11.76
C ALA A 264 0.29 16.75 -11.79
N ALA A 265 -0.29 17.13 -10.65
CA ALA A 265 -1.63 17.72 -10.58
C ALA A 265 -1.69 19.08 -11.29
N GLU A 266 -0.70 19.96 -11.05
CA GLU A 266 -0.58 21.28 -11.68
C GLU A 266 -0.43 21.18 -13.20
N ASN A 267 0.37 20.21 -13.67
CA ASN A 267 0.55 19.91 -15.10
C ASN A 267 -0.60 19.09 -15.71
N GLN A 268 -1.69 18.86 -14.97
CA GLN A 268 -2.85 18.09 -15.42
C GLN A 268 -2.54 16.64 -15.83
N GLN A 269 -1.44 16.08 -15.32
CA GLN A 269 -1.04 14.69 -15.50
C GLN A 269 -1.80 13.78 -14.51
N TRP A 270 -3.13 13.90 -14.47
CA TRP A 270 -3.97 13.28 -13.46
C TRP A 270 -3.93 11.75 -13.46
N ASP A 271 -3.65 11.13 -14.60
CA ASP A 271 -3.50 9.68 -14.71
C ASP A 271 -2.42 9.12 -13.77
N SER A 272 -1.35 9.88 -13.53
CA SER A 272 -0.30 9.51 -12.57
C SER A 272 -0.80 9.47 -11.12
N LEU A 273 -1.90 10.16 -10.80
CA LEU A 273 -2.44 10.32 -9.44
C LEU A 273 -3.60 9.37 -9.14
N LYS A 274 -4.10 8.63 -10.14
CA LYS A 274 -5.27 7.77 -10.00
C LYS A 274 -4.92 6.32 -9.64
N CYS A 275 -3.64 5.96 -9.58
CA CYS A 275 -3.22 4.58 -9.39
C CYS A 275 -3.59 4.06 -8.00
N LEU A 276 -4.38 2.98 -7.93
CA LEU A 276 -4.71 2.33 -6.66
C LEU A 276 -3.58 1.42 -6.15
N HIS A 277 -2.57 1.13 -6.97
CA HIS A 277 -1.58 0.08 -6.69
C HIS A 277 -2.22 -1.30 -6.41
N CYS A 278 -3.30 -1.62 -7.14
CA CYS A 278 -4.02 -2.89 -6.99
C CYS A 278 -3.34 -4.07 -7.68
N GLY A 279 -2.47 -3.83 -8.67
CA GLY A 279 -1.84 -4.88 -9.45
C GLY A 279 -2.74 -5.51 -10.52
N GLY A 280 -3.97 -5.02 -10.71
CA GLY A 280 -4.91 -5.59 -11.70
C GLY A 280 -4.39 -5.55 -13.14
N CYS A 281 -3.59 -4.55 -13.50
CA CYS A 281 -2.92 -4.49 -14.80
C CYS A 281 -1.82 -5.56 -14.99
N LEU A 282 -1.32 -6.16 -13.90
CA LEU A 282 -0.32 -7.24 -13.95
C LEU A 282 -0.97 -8.62 -14.12
N VAL A 283 -2.22 -8.78 -13.69
CA VAL A 283 -2.95 -10.07 -13.74
C VAL A 283 -3.02 -10.61 -15.15
N ASP A 284 -3.33 -9.74 -16.12
CA ASP A 284 -3.48 -10.11 -17.53
C ASP A 284 -2.27 -9.69 -18.38
N CYS A 285 -1.18 -9.21 -17.76
CA CYS A 285 -0.01 -8.74 -18.51
C CYS A 285 0.83 -9.93 -19.01
N PRO A 286 0.98 -10.13 -20.34
CA PRO A 286 1.74 -11.25 -20.89
C PRO A 286 3.22 -11.21 -20.50
N ASN A 287 3.83 -10.03 -20.49
CA ASN A 287 5.24 -9.86 -20.11
C ASN A 287 5.43 -10.14 -18.62
N TYR A 288 4.55 -9.64 -17.75
CA TYR A 288 4.63 -9.92 -16.32
C TYR A 288 4.54 -11.42 -16.02
N LEU A 289 3.67 -12.15 -16.73
CA LEU A 289 3.53 -13.61 -16.62
C LEU A 289 4.77 -14.38 -17.06
N LYS A 290 5.61 -13.79 -17.93
CA LYS A 290 6.81 -14.43 -18.48
C LYS A 290 8.06 -14.13 -17.65
N GLU A 291 8.25 -12.88 -17.24
CA GLU A 291 9.52 -12.38 -16.67
C GLU A 291 9.34 -11.50 -15.41
N GLY A 292 8.14 -10.99 -15.13
CA GLY A 292 7.91 -10.03 -14.04
C GLY A 292 8.17 -10.57 -12.64
N LEU A 293 8.20 -11.89 -12.50
CA LEU A 293 8.51 -12.60 -11.26
C LEU A 293 10.00 -12.59 -10.91
N GLU A 294 10.87 -12.47 -11.93
CA GLU A 294 12.32 -12.43 -11.75
C GLU A 294 12.84 -10.99 -11.67
N ARG A 295 12.12 -10.02 -12.26
CA ARG A 295 12.57 -8.63 -12.42
C ARG A 295 11.94 -7.67 -11.41
N GLY A 296 10.84 -8.07 -10.80
CA GLY A 296 10.06 -7.22 -9.90
C GLY A 296 9.03 -6.37 -10.66
N TYR A 297 7.94 -6.05 -9.97
CA TYR A 297 6.72 -5.52 -10.60
C TYR A 297 6.75 -4.02 -10.94
N TYR A 298 7.70 -3.29 -10.37
CA TYR A 298 7.91 -1.87 -10.68
C TYR A 298 8.51 -1.65 -12.05
N TYR A 299 9.22 -2.64 -12.57
CA TYR A 299 9.95 -2.54 -13.83
C TYR A 299 9.17 -3.13 -15.00
N THR A 300 7.91 -3.54 -14.81
CA THR A 300 7.16 -4.25 -15.86
C THR A 300 6.04 -3.42 -16.47
N GLY A 301 6.05 -3.37 -17.81
CA GLY A 301 4.93 -2.90 -18.62
C GLY A 301 4.66 -1.40 -18.54
N LYS A 302 3.57 -0.95 -19.16
CA LYS A 302 3.20 0.48 -19.20
C LYS A 302 2.89 1.08 -17.82
N ARG A 303 2.53 0.26 -16.83
CA ARG A 303 2.43 0.71 -15.42
C ARG A 303 3.73 1.32 -14.93
N ALA A 304 4.88 0.74 -15.31
CA ALA A 304 6.18 1.29 -14.95
C ALA A 304 6.33 2.73 -15.46
N LYS A 305 5.76 3.08 -16.62
CA LYS A 305 5.78 4.46 -17.16
C LYS A 305 5.00 5.44 -16.28
N VAL A 306 3.85 5.03 -15.74
CA VAL A 306 3.07 5.87 -14.78
C VAL A 306 3.89 6.12 -13.53
N LEU A 307 4.52 5.07 -13.01
CA LEU A 307 5.23 5.14 -11.74
C LEU A 307 6.62 5.74 -11.88
N ALA A 308 7.23 5.71 -13.06
CA ALA A 308 8.53 6.30 -13.33
C ALA A 308 8.58 7.80 -12.99
N THR A 309 7.43 8.49 -12.99
CA THR A 309 7.33 9.88 -12.49
C THR A 309 7.70 10.01 -11.01
N PHE A 310 7.45 8.97 -10.20
CA PHE A 310 7.63 8.98 -8.74
C PHE A 310 8.80 8.10 -8.28
N LEU A 311 9.26 7.16 -9.10
CA LEU A 311 10.37 6.27 -8.74
C LEU A 311 11.72 6.96 -9.03
N GLU A 312 12.28 7.60 -8.02
CA GLU A 312 13.66 8.13 -8.08
C GLU A 312 14.62 7.01 -8.48
N GLY A 313 15.47 7.28 -9.48
CA GLY A 313 16.45 6.31 -9.96
C GLY A 313 15.86 5.11 -10.70
N SER A 314 14.60 5.15 -11.16
CA SER A 314 14.07 4.08 -12.01
C SER A 314 14.96 3.91 -13.24
N LYS A 315 15.69 2.79 -13.26
CA LYS A 315 16.20 2.20 -14.49
C LYS A 315 15.00 2.15 -15.39
N GLN A 316 14.95 3.05 -16.39
CA GLN A 316 13.91 3.05 -17.40
C GLN A 316 13.70 1.59 -17.78
N ALA A 317 12.44 1.12 -17.68
CA ALA A 317 12.06 -0.16 -18.24
C ALA A 317 12.25 -0.02 -19.75
N ASN A 318 13.50 -0.21 -20.19
CA ASN A 318 13.98 0.04 -21.53
C ASN A 318 13.64 -1.18 -22.40
N GLU A 319 12.44 -1.70 -22.24
CA GLU A 319 11.99 -2.93 -22.82
C GLU A 319 10.60 -2.79 -23.40
N ASP A 320 10.44 -3.44 -24.54
CA ASP A 320 9.20 -3.49 -25.30
C ASP A 320 8.08 -4.15 -24.46
N CYS A 321 7.14 -3.34 -23.97
CA CYS A 321 5.98 -3.83 -23.24
C CYS A 321 4.93 -4.52 -24.13
N GLY A 322 5.16 -4.59 -25.44
CA GLY A 322 4.31 -5.25 -26.43
C GLY A 322 2.97 -4.55 -26.70
N ASP A 323 2.75 -3.36 -26.12
CA ASP A 323 1.64 -2.43 -26.36
C ASP A 323 0.21 -3.01 -26.51
N CYS A 324 -0.09 -4.14 -25.87
CA CYS A 324 -1.38 -4.83 -25.98
C CYS A 324 -2.61 -4.10 -25.40
N THR A 325 -2.44 -2.94 -24.74
CA THR A 325 -3.49 -2.10 -24.12
C THR A 325 -4.32 -2.71 -22.98
N LEU A 326 -4.06 -3.96 -22.58
CA LEU A 326 -4.82 -4.64 -21.51
C LEU A 326 -4.76 -3.88 -20.17
N CYS A 327 -3.63 -3.24 -19.87
CA CYS A 327 -3.47 -2.43 -18.66
C CYS A 327 -4.42 -1.22 -18.61
N ASN A 328 -4.76 -0.62 -19.76
CA ASN A 328 -5.72 0.49 -19.83
C ASN A 328 -7.15 -0.04 -19.69
N LYS A 329 -7.45 -1.15 -20.38
CA LYS A 329 -8.79 -1.78 -20.35
C LYS A 329 -9.17 -2.29 -18.96
N ASN A 330 -8.21 -2.86 -18.25
CA ASN A 330 -8.43 -3.48 -16.94
C ASN A 330 -8.09 -2.54 -15.78
N CYS A 331 -7.87 -1.25 -16.05
CA CYS A 331 -7.63 -0.26 -15.00
C CYS A 331 -8.96 0.16 -14.36
N PRO A 332 -9.14 0.00 -13.03
CA PRO A 332 -10.38 0.42 -12.37
C PRO A 332 -10.57 1.94 -12.37
N THR A 333 -9.51 2.72 -12.57
CA THR A 333 -9.54 4.20 -12.50
C THR A 333 -9.32 4.87 -13.86
N GLY A 334 -9.40 4.09 -14.94
CA GLY A 334 -9.39 4.59 -16.32
C GLY A 334 -8.06 5.22 -16.77
N ILE A 335 -6.93 4.87 -16.14
CA ILE A 335 -5.60 5.38 -16.51
C ILE A 335 -5.24 4.99 -17.95
N GLN A 336 -4.75 5.94 -18.74
CA GLN A 336 -4.30 5.73 -20.13
C GLN A 336 -2.79 5.90 -20.24
N VAL A 337 -2.10 4.82 -20.63
CA VAL A 337 -0.62 4.74 -20.71
C VAL A 337 -0.09 4.12 -21.99
#